data_AF-A0AAI8ZIZ7-F1
#
_entry.id   AF-A0AAI8ZIZ7-F1
#
_cell.length_a   1.000
_cell.length_b   1.000
_cell.length_c   1.000
_cell.angle_alpha   90.00
_cell.angle_beta   90.00
_cell.angle_gamma   90.00
#
_symmetry.space_group_name_H-M   'P 1'
#
loop_
_entity.id
_entity.type
_entity.pdbx_description
1 polymer ?
#
loop_
_entity_poly.entity_id
_entity_poly.type
_entity_poly.pdbx_seq_one_letter_code
_entity_poly.pdbx_strand_id
1 'polypeptide(L)'
;MTAPDDPLTPDDDRPALELRWPSVMTDGGDPEAPVVDVVNVGTERWIPREGDALLAFGAFTEPGAPAPGIPFAFAGGPRGAVALDPGDSTRVPVAIAAGDWTGLRPGPHDLHAALVGRHAHRAGPLRVTVTAEAIARRRPVDGSGRPPTDSDIRRSYDARIAWLRMRVAAADALGPLVAELAGVASRAEAGERIRGLLEVDEEHAELLLHAQLLDLLPYSAEATRREVDEAVLRRDALGPEPAEDPGPS
;
A
#
# COMPACT_ATOMS: atom_id res chain seq x y z
N MET A 1 -28.90 22.71 17.93
CA MET A 1 -29.67 21.81 17.05
C MET A 1 -28.78 20.61 16.82
N THR A 2 -29.00 19.56 17.61
CA THR A 2 -28.12 18.40 17.78
C THR A 2 -28.39 17.44 16.63
N ALA A 3 -27.37 17.13 15.82
CA ALA A 3 -27.46 16.06 14.83
C ALA A 3 -27.58 14.71 15.55
N PRO A 4 -28.35 13.75 15.03
CA PRO A 4 -28.55 12.47 15.68
C PRO A 4 -27.27 11.64 15.59
N ASP A 5 -26.87 11.06 16.73
CA ASP A 5 -25.89 9.99 16.82
C ASP A 5 -26.37 8.81 15.98
N ASP A 6 -25.69 8.55 14.87
CA ASP A 6 -25.81 7.28 14.16
C ASP A 6 -25.41 6.16 15.14
N PRO A 7 -26.17 5.05 15.23
CA PRO A 7 -25.86 4.00 16.18
C PRO A 7 -24.52 3.38 15.81
N LEU A 8 -23.56 3.48 16.75
CA LEU A 8 -22.33 2.69 16.77
C LEU A 8 -22.69 1.26 16.40
N THR A 9 -22.17 0.81 15.26
CA THR A 9 -22.21 -0.60 14.86
C THR A 9 -21.60 -1.42 16.00
N PRO A 10 -22.15 -2.60 16.34
CA PRO A 10 -21.76 -3.32 17.55
C PRO A 10 -20.24 -3.53 17.58
N ASP A 11 -19.69 -3.35 18.77
CA ASP A 11 -18.28 -3.56 19.13
C ASP A 11 -17.71 -4.75 18.35
N ASP A 12 -16.59 -4.51 17.68
CA ASP A 12 -15.85 -5.55 16.99
C ASP A 12 -15.29 -6.47 18.08
N ASP A 13 -16.02 -7.54 18.42
CA ASP A 13 -15.64 -8.64 19.33
C ASP A 13 -14.35 -9.38 18.88
N ARG A 14 -13.58 -8.80 17.95
CA ARG A 14 -12.30 -9.34 17.51
C ARG A 14 -11.26 -9.19 18.62
N PRO A 15 -10.35 -10.16 18.75
CA PRO A 15 -9.22 -10.07 19.67
C PRO A 15 -8.42 -8.78 19.44
N ALA A 16 -8.07 -8.10 20.53
CA ALA A 16 -7.32 -6.86 20.46
C ALA A 16 -5.91 -7.11 19.91
N LEU A 17 -5.57 -6.41 18.82
CA LEU A 17 -4.20 -6.30 18.32
C LEU A 17 -3.51 -5.08 18.95
N GLU A 18 -2.23 -5.22 19.26
CA GLU A 18 -1.38 -4.13 19.72
C GLU A 18 -0.15 -4.01 18.83
N LEU A 19 0.30 -2.77 18.59
CA LEU A 19 1.58 -2.53 17.92
C LEU A 19 2.67 -2.29 18.96
N ARG A 20 3.78 -3.04 18.84
CA ARG A 20 4.95 -2.90 19.70
C ARG A 20 6.22 -2.78 18.87
N TRP A 21 7.12 -1.89 19.29
CA TRP A 21 8.46 -1.85 18.72
C TRP A 21 9.25 -3.05 19.20
N PRO A 22 9.80 -3.88 18.29
CA PRO A 22 10.65 -4.99 18.69
C PRO A 22 11.98 -4.49 19.26
N SER A 23 12.66 -5.31 20.06
CA SER A 23 13.96 -4.97 20.66
C SER A 23 15.00 -4.54 19.62
N VAL A 24 15.01 -5.18 18.45
CA VAL A 24 15.88 -4.79 17.33
C VAL A 24 15.71 -3.33 16.90
N MET A 25 14.53 -2.74 17.10
CA MET A 25 14.29 -1.31 16.85
C MET A 25 14.63 -0.44 18.05
N THR A 26 14.34 -0.88 19.28
CA THR A 26 14.64 -0.11 20.49
C THR A 26 16.13 -0.04 20.83
N ASP A 27 16.91 -1.04 20.40
CA ASP A 27 18.34 -1.18 20.68
C ASP A 27 19.21 -0.61 19.56
N GLY A 28 18.80 0.53 18.98
CA GLY A 28 19.54 1.22 17.92
C GLY A 28 19.28 0.70 16.52
N GLY A 29 18.05 0.22 16.26
CA GLY A 29 17.65 -0.28 14.94
C GLY A 29 17.73 0.75 13.82
N ASP A 30 17.74 0.25 12.59
CA ASP A 30 17.85 1.07 11.39
C ASP A 30 16.55 1.86 11.12
N PRO A 31 16.56 3.20 11.19
CA PRO A 31 15.39 4.01 10.90
C PRO A 31 15.00 3.98 9.40
N GLU A 32 15.85 3.49 8.50
CA GLU A 32 15.54 3.34 7.08
C GLU A 32 14.71 2.07 6.79
N ALA A 33 14.84 1.03 7.62
CA ALA A 33 14.10 -0.23 7.47
C ALA A 33 13.28 -0.57 8.73
N PRO A 34 12.39 0.34 9.18
CA PRO A 34 11.66 0.14 10.42
C PRO A 34 10.67 -1.03 10.32
N VAL A 35 10.55 -1.75 11.42
CA VAL A 35 9.64 -2.88 11.59
C VAL A 35 8.88 -2.74 12.90
N VAL A 36 7.62 -3.18 12.93
CA VAL A 36 6.79 -3.21 14.13
C VAL A 36 6.22 -4.62 14.32
N ASP A 37 6.10 -5.06 15.56
CA ASP A 37 5.44 -6.32 15.88
C ASP A 37 3.94 -6.03 16.09
N VAL A 38 3.10 -6.78 15.37
CA VAL A 38 1.66 -6.84 15.59
C VAL A 38 1.41 -8.02 16.51
N VAL A 39 0.94 -7.74 17.74
CA VAL A 39 0.76 -8.74 18.79
C VAL A 39 -0.72 -8.96 19.05
N ASN A 40 -1.17 -10.21 19.11
CA ASN A 40 -2.49 -10.52 19.61
C ASN A 40 -2.46 -10.49 21.15
N VAL A 41 -3.07 -9.47 21.74
CA VAL A 41 -3.18 -9.30 23.20
C VAL A 41 -4.54 -9.72 23.73
N GLY A 42 -5.45 -10.17 22.86
CA GLY A 42 -6.73 -10.74 23.23
C GLY A 42 -6.60 -12.15 23.81
N THR A 43 -7.70 -12.66 24.36
CA THR A 43 -7.79 -14.02 24.92
C THR A 43 -8.13 -15.10 23.89
N GLU A 44 -8.43 -14.69 22.65
CA GLU A 44 -8.85 -15.58 21.56
C GLU A 44 -7.93 -15.44 20.35
N ARG A 45 -7.89 -16.48 19.50
CA ARG A 45 -7.11 -16.46 18.26
C ARG A 45 -7.64 -15.41 17.30
N TRP A 46 -6.74 -14.55 16.82
CA TRP A 46 -7.04 -13.60 15.76
C TRP A 46 -6.95 -14.30 14.39
N ILE A 47 -8.03 -14.25 13.62
CA ILE A 47 -8.12 -14.88 12.30
C ILE A 47 -8.40 -13.79 11.25
N PRO A 48 -7.53 -13.63 10.24
CA PRO A 48 -7.75 -12.73 9.11
C PRO A 48 -9.08 -13.01 8.41
N ARG A 49 -9.83 -11.95 8.11
CA ARG A 49 -10.98 -12.01 7.19
C ARG A 49 -10.54 -11.64 5.77
N GLU A 50 -11.38 -11.94 4.79
CA GLU A 50 -11.14 -11.52 3.41
C GLU A 50 -10.98 -9.99 3.34
N GLY A 51 -9.86 -9.54 2.77
CA GLY A 51 -9.49 -8.12 2.70
C GLY A 51 -8.72 -7.57 3.91
N ASP A 52 -8.53 -8.33 4.99
CA ASP A 52 -7.65 -7.92 6.08
C ASP A 52 -6.17 -8.00 5.62
N ALA A 53 -5.46 -6.89 5.77
CA ALA A 53 -4.03 -6.80 5.53
C ALA A 53 -3.34 -6.15 6.74
N LEU A 54 -2.19 -6.70 7.15
CA LEU A 54 -1.37 -6.07 8.17
C LEU A 54 -0.39 -5.12 7.49
N LEU A 55 -0.84 -3.88 7.25
CA LEU A 55 -0.03 -2.82 6.64
C LEU A 55 0.29 -1.76 7.68
N ALA A 56 1.58 -1.58 7.99
CA ALA A 56 2.03 -0.55 8.91
C ALA A 56 2.62 0.64 8.12
N PHE A 57 2.21 1.84 8.49
CA PHE A 57 2.75 3.09 7.94
C PHE A 57 3.34 3.93 9.05
N GLY A 58 4.39 4.68 8.73
CA GLY A 58 5.09 5.50 9.70
C GLY A 58 5.37 6.90 9.20
N ALA A 59 5.58 7.79 10.15
CA ALA A 59 5.95 9.18 9.92
C ALA A 59 6.88 9.64 11.05
N PHE A 60 7.76 10.58 10.70
CA PHE A 60 8.68 11.19 11.64
C PHE A 60 8.12 12.51 12.18
N THR A 61 8.48 12.81 13.42
CA THR A 61 8.24 14.11 14.05
C THR A 61 9.45 14.56 14.85
N GLU A 62 9.49 15.84 15.19
CA GLU A 62 10.43 16.32 16.21
C GLU A 62 10.15 15.62 17.56
N PRO A 63 11.19 15.35 18.35
CA PRO A 63 11.07 14.81 19.70
C PRO A 63 9.98 15.48 20.54
N GLY A 64 8.99 14.71 20.99
CA GLY A 64 7.90 15.16 21.85
C GLY A 64 6.80 15.97 21.16
N ALA A 65 6.84 16.12 19.83
CA ALA A 65 5.75 16.71 19.08
C ALA A 65 4.50 15.80 19.07
N PRO A 66 3.29 16.35 18.87
CA PRO A 66 2.07 15.55 18.73
C PRO A 66 2.18 14.51 17.61
N ALA A 67 1.52 13.36 17.79
CA ALA A 67 1.50 12.32 16.77
C ALA A 67 0.96 12.89 15.44
N PRO A 68 1.65 12.65 14.31
CA PRO A 68 1.25 13.22 13.04
C PRO A 68 -0.01 12.52 12.51
N GLY A 69 -0.71 13.18 11.60
CA GLY A 69 -1.57 12.47 10.66
C GLY A 69 -0.67 11.65 9.73
N ILE A 70 -0.83 10.33 9.69
CA ILE A 70 -0.04 9.47 8.80
C ILE A 70 -0.87 9.25 7.52
N PRO A 71 -0.55 9.94 6.41
CA PRO A 71 -1.26 9.73 5.16
C PRO A 71 -0.89 8.34 4.62
N PHE A 72 -1.90 7.56 4.26
CA PHE A 72 -1.72 6.31 3.54
C PHE A 72 -2.49 6.43 2.22
N ALA A 73 -1.76 6.28 1.11
CA ALA A 73 -2.37 5.90 -0.16
C ALA A 73 -2.34 4.37 -0.23
N PHE A 74 -3.43 3.76 -0.69
CA PHE A 74 -3.49 2.31 -0.92
C PHE A 74 -2.54 1.96 -2.07
N ALA A 75 -1.25 1.83 -1.75
CA ALA A 75 -0.25 1.23 -2.62
C ALA A 75 -0.50 -0.28 -2.56
N GLY A 76 -1.21 -0.79 -3.56
CA GLY A 76 -1.51 -2.22 -3.67
C GLY A 76 -0.23 -3.05 -3.62
N GLY A 77 -0.19 -4.00 -2.71
CA GLY A 77 0.84 -5.02 -2.62
C GLY A 77 0.31 -6.18 -1.77
N PRO A 78 0.46 -7.44 -2.19
CA PRO A 78 -0.05 -8.56 -1.44
C PRO A 78 0.81 -8.76 -0.18
N ARG A 79 0.24 -8.49 0.99
CA ARG A 79 0.72 -9.00 2.27
C ARG A 79 -0.49 -9.45 3.07
N GLY A 80 -0.97 -10.66 2.76
CA GLY A 80 -2.08 -11.27 3.47
C GLY A 80 -1.79 -11.28 4.97
N ALA A 81 -2.77 -10.89 5.77
CA ALA A 81 -2.66 -11.02 7.21
C ALA A 81 -2.55 -12.50 7.60
N VAL A 82 -1.87 -12.78 8.70
CA VAL A 82 -1.67 -14.15 9.23
C VAL A 82 -2.45 -14.32 10.53
N ALA A 83 -2.95 -15.52 10.78
CA ALA A 83 -3.61 -15.80 12.05
C ALA A 83 -2.60 -15.77 13.21
N LEU A 84 -3.01 -15.22 14.35
CA LEU A 84 -2.19 -15.06 15.55
C LEU A 84 -2.92 -15.67 16.74
N ASP A 85 -2.33 -16.67 17.40
CA ASP A 85 -2.85 -17.15 18.67
C ASP A 85 -2.61 -16.10 19.79
N PRO A 86 -3.29 -16.17 20.95
CA PRO A 86 -3.06 -15.25 22.06
C PRO A 86 -1.58 -15.19 22.48
N GLY A 87 -1.00 -13.99 22.48
CA GLY A 87 0.41 -13.76 22.78
C GLY A 87 1.35 -13.91 21.58
N ASP A 88 0.90 -14.46 20.45
CA ASP A 88 1.69 -14.49 19.23
C ASP A 88 1.87 -13.09 18.64
N SER A 89 2.95 -12.97 17.88
CA SER A 89 3.24 -11.76 17.13
C SER A 89 3.70 -12.06 15.72
N THR A 90 3.43 -11.14 14.81
CA THR A 90 4.04 -11.12 13.48
C THR A 90 4.72 -9.79 13.25
N ARG A 91 5.83 -9.82 12.53
CA ARG A 91 6.62 -8.63 12.25
C ARG A 91 6.23 -8.04 10.91
N VAL A 92 5.94 -6.75 10.91
CA VAL A 92 5.46 -6.02 9.74
C VAL A 92 6.41 -4.85 9.44
N PRO A 93 6.92 -4.73 8.20
CA PRO A 93 7.67 -3.55 7.78
C PRO A 93 6.80 -2.29 7.83
N VAL A 94 7.35 -1.20 8.34
CA VAL A 94 6.70 0.11 8.41
C VAL A 94 7.06 0.90 7.14
N ALA A 95 6.05 1.18 6.31
CA ALA A 95 6.23 2.01 5.12
C ALA A 95 6.23 3.50 5.49
N ILE A 96 7.27 4.22 5.08
CA ILE A 96 7.39 5.66 5.27
C ILE A 96 7.36 6.33 3.89
N ALA A 97 6.51 7.34 3.73
CA ALA A 97 6.40 8.04 2.46
C ALA A 97 7.72 8.75 2.12
N ALA A 98 8.12 8.74 0.85
CA ALA A 98 9.33 9.44 0.40
C ALA A 98 9.30 10.95 0.71
N GLY A 99 8.09 11.55 0.71
CA GLY A 99 7.87 12.94 1.11
C GLY A 99 8.29 13.22 2.56
N ASP A 100 8.04 12.28 3.48
CA ASP A 100 8.40 12.44 4.89
C ASP A 100 9.91 12.49 5.11
N TRP A 101 10.71 11.90 4.22
CA TRP A 101 12.17 12.00 4.27
C TRP A 101 12.70 13.35 3.77
N THR A 102 11.95 14.04 2.92
CA THR A 102 12.42 15.26 2.22
C THR A 102 12.57 16.46 3.17
N GLY A 103 11.75 16.51 4.23
CA GLY A 103 11.75 17.58 5.23
C GLY A 103 12.66 17.35 6.44
N LEU A 104 13.30 16.18 6.55
CA LEU A 104 14.06 15.82 7.75
C LEU A 104 15.40 16.54 7.85
N ARG A 105 15.82 16.76 9.09
CA ARG A 105 17.19 17.15 9.43
C ARG A 105 17.91 15.98 10.08
N PRO A 106 19.24 15.88 9.96
CA PRO A 106 19.98 14.91 10.76
C PRO A 106 19.78 15.17 12.25
N GLY A 107 19.55 14.12 13.05
CA GLY A 107 19.37 14.21 14.49
C GLY A 107 18.25 13.33 15.06
N PRO A 108 17.90 13.52 16.34
CA PRO A 108 16.87 12.73 17.01
C PRO A 108 15.47 13.06 16.47
N HIS A 109 14.70 12.02 16.16
CA HIS A 109 13.31 12.11 15.72
C HIS A 109 12.47 11.07 16.47
N ASP A 110 11.18 11.36 16.63
CA ASP A 110 10.21 10.36 17.05
C ASP A 110 9.57 9.73 15.81
N LEU A 111 9.77 8.43 15.64
CA LEU A 111 9.12 7.60 14.63
C LEU A 111 7.80 7.08 15.18
N HIS A 112 6.71 7.41 14.49
CA HIS A 112 5.37 6.90 14.77
C HIS A 112 5.03 5.79 13.80
N ALA A 113 4.28 4.79 14.24
CA ALA A 113 3.73 3.75 13.37
C ALA A 113 2.25 3.52 13.67
N ALA A 114 1.48 3.31 12.61
CA ALA A 114 0.08 2.95 12.68
C ALA A 114 -0.22 1.77 11.76
N LEU A 115 -1.09 0.86 12.21
CA LEU A 115 -1.64 -0.22 11.41
C LEU A 115 -2.87 0.29 10.67
N VAL A 116 -2.94 0.06 9.36
CA VAL A 116 -4.14 0.31 8.58
C VAL A 116 -5.14 -0.81 8.84
N GLY A 117 -6.27 -0.45 9.45
CA GLY A 117 -7.38 -1.34 9.76
C GLY A 117 -8.60 -0.51 10.20
N ARG A 118 -9.73 -1.17 10.48
CA ARG A 118 -10.96 -0.49 10.97
C ARG A 118 -10.73 0.30 12.26
N HIS A 119 -9.77 -0.14 13.07
CA HIS A 119 -9.28 0.58 14.24
C HIS A 119 -7.81 0.95 14.01
N ALA A 120 -7.45 2.21 14.25
CA ALA A 120 -6.07 2.65 14.14
C ALA A 120 -5.28 2.17 15.36
N HIS A 121 -4.54 1.07 15.22
CA HIS A 121 -3.60 0.64 16.25
C HIS A 121 -2.30 1.42 16.07
N ARG A 122 -1.85 2.11 17.11
CA ARG A 122 -0.61 2.89 17.09
C ARG A 122 0.38 2.32 18.08
N ALA A 123 1.64 2.22 17.67
CA ALA A 123 2.72 2.06 18.63
C ALA A 123 2.97 3.43 19.29
N GLY A 124 3.45 3.43 20.54
CA GLY A 124 4.05 4.65 21.11
C GLY A 124 5.22 5.13 20.24
N PRO A 125 5.61 6.41 20.30
CA PRO A 125 6.72 6.91 19.50
C PRO A 125 8.03 6.18 19.83
N LEU A 126 8.78 5.79 18.79
CA LEU A 126 10.14 5.28 18.92
C LEU A 126 11.14 6.41 18.68
N ARG A 127 11.98 6.71 19.67
CA ARG A 127 13.10 7.64 19.49
C ARG A 127 14.15 7.00 18.60
N VAL A 128 14.44 7.62 17.47
CA VAL A 128 15.51 7.19 16.54
C VAL A 128 16.43 8.34 16.19
N THR A 129 17.63 8.01 15.70
CA THR A 129 18.57 9.01 15.17
C THR A 129 18.62 8.91 13.65
N VAL A 130 18.13 9.93 12.97
CA VAL A 130 18.19 10.01 11.51
C VAL A 130 19.52 10.65 11.11
N THR A 131 20.28 9.99 10.22
CA THR A 131 21.57 10.51 9.75
C THR A 131 21.42 11.29 8.45
N ALA A 132 22.40 12.15 8.13
CA ALA A 132 22.45 12.84 6.85
C ALA A 132 22.54 11.87 5.66
N GLU A 133 23.24 10.76 5.86
CA GLU A 133 23.41 9.70 4.86
C GLU A 133 22.09 8.96 4.58
N ALA A 134 21.33 8.64 5.63
CA ALA A 134 20.00 8.04 5.51
C ALA A 134 19.03 8.94 4.73
N ILE A 135 19.04 10.25 5.05
CA ILE A 135 18.24 11.24 4.31
C ILE A 135 18.67 11.27 2.84
N ALA A 136 19.98 11.29 2.55
CA ALA A 136 20.48 11.33 1.18
C ALA A 136 20.09 10.09 0.35
N ARG A 137 20.12 8.89 0.96
CA ARG A 137 19.69 7.65 0.30
C ARG A 137 18.19 7.60 0.01
N ARG A 138 17.38 8.21 0.87
CA ARG A 138 15.91 8.17 0.80
C ARG A 138 15.28 9.40 0.15
N ARG A 139 16.07 10.45 -0.09
CA ARG A 139 15.64 11.60 -0.87
C ARG A 139 15.29 11.11 -2.27
N PRO A 140 14.05 11.30 -2.74
CA PRO A 140 13.71 10.95 -4.11
C PRO A 140 14.66 11.68 -5.07
N VAL A 141 15.18 10.99 -6.08
CA VAL A 141 15.86 11.60 -7.22
C VAL A 141 14.81 12.47 -7.91
N ASP A 142 14.95 13.80 -7.79
CA ASP A 142 14.06 14.86 -8.29
C ASP A 142 12.92 14.40 -9.21
N GLY A 143 11.85 13.88 -8.61
CA GLY A 143 10.50 14.01 -9.14
C GLY A 143 9.94 15.28 -8.52
N SER A 144 9.76 16.32 -9.33
CA SER A 144 9.45 17.70 -8.92
C SER A 144 8.63 17.79 -7.63
N GLY A 145 9.17 18.46 -6.60
CA GLY A 145 8.54 18.65 -5.28
C GLY A 145 7.28 19.53 -5.27
N ARG A 146 6.55 19.59 -6.38
CA ARG A 146 5.23 20.19 -6.47
C ARG A 146 4.22 19.17 -5.94
N PRO A 147 3.25 19.58 -5.09
CA PRO A 147 2.11 18.74 -4.77
C PRO A 147 1.46 18.21 -6.07
N PRO A 148 1.07 16.93 -6.15
CA PRO A 148 0.43 16.37 -7.33
C PRO A 148 -0.76 17.25 -7.72
N THR A 149 -0.83 17.65 -8.98
CA THR A 149 -2.00 18.33 -9.51
C THR A 149 -3.15 17.33 -9.67
N ASP A 150 -4.39 17.80 -9.79
CA ASP A 150 -5.53 16.93 -10.07
C ASP A 150 -5.33 16.13 -11.38
N SER A 151 -4.60 16.69 -12.37
CA SER A 151 -4.20 15.97 -13.58
C SER A 151 -3.17 14.86 -13.29
N ASP A 152 -2.20 15.09 -12.41
CA ASP A 152 -1.24 14.05 -11.99
C ASP A 152 -1.94 12.91 -11.23
N ILE A 153 -2.86 13.27 -10.34
CA ILE A 153 -3.66 12.31 -9.56
C ILE A 153 -4.58 11.52 -10.51
N ARG A 154 -5.24 12.20 -11.46
CA ARG A 154 -6.07 11.56 -12.50
C ARG A 154 -5.25 10.59 -13.34
N ARG A 155 -4.08 11.00 -13.84
CA ARG A 155 -3.15 10.15 -14.60
C ARG A 155 -2.73 8.91 -13.79
N SER A 156 -2.47 9.09 -12.49
CA SER A 156 -2.15 7.97 -11.60
C SER A 156 -3.32 6.99 -11.45
N TYR A 157 -4.56 7.49 -11.34
CA TYR A 157 -5.74 6.63 -11.33
C TYR A 157 -5.95 5.93 -12.66
N ASP A 158 -5.75 6.61 -13.80
CA ASP A 158 -5.88 6.00 -15.12
C ASP A 158 -4.89 4.86 -15.33
N ALA A 159 -3.63 5.07 -14.94
CA ALA A 159 -2.61 4.01 -14.95
C ALA A 159 -2.99 2.84 -14.03
N ARG A 160 -3.48 3.12 -12.82
CA ARG A 160 -3.95 2.07 -11.88
C ARG A 160 -5.15 1.31 -12.45
N ILE A 161 -6.13 1.99 -13.03
CA ILE A 161 -7.31 1.39 -13.64
C ILE A 161 -6.90 0.50 -14.81
N ALA A 162 -5.98 0.95 -15.66
CA ALA A 162 -5.45 0.17 -16.77
C ALA A 162 -4.80 -1.14 -16.27
N TRP A 163 -3.94 -1.05 -15.25
CA TRP A 163 -3.32 -2.21 -14.62
C TRP A 163 -4.34 -3.20 -14.02
N LEU A 164 -5.30 -2.70 -13.23
CA LEU A 164 -6.31 -3.54 -12.57
C LEU A 164 -7.21 -4.23 -13.61
N ARG A 165 -7.61 -3.52 -14.67
CA ARG A 165 -8.40 -4.10 -15.77
C ARG A 165 -7.62 -5.17 -16.52
N MET A 166 -6.33 -4.95 -16.76
CA MET A 166 -5.46 -5.97 -17.36
C MET A 166 -5.39 -7.22 -16.49
N ARG A 167 -5.24 -7.10 -15.17
CA ARG A 167 -5.28 -8.24 -14.24
C ARG A 167 -6.59 -9.01 -14.30
N VAL A 168 -7.73 -8.31 -14.39
CA VAL A 168 -9.04 -8.95 -14.56
C VAL A 168 -9.10 -9.69 -15.89
N ALA A 169 -8.64 -9.10 -16.99
CA ALA A 169 -8.59 -9.75 -18.29
C ALA A 169 -7.68 -11.00 -18.27
N ALA A 170 -6.53 -10.94 -17.61
CA ALA A 170 -5.63 -12.07 -17.42
C ALA A 170 -6.27 -13.19 -16.58
N ALA A 171 -7.03 -12.84 -15.54
CA ALA A 171 -7.77 -13.81 -14.73
C ALA A 171 -8.90 -14.48 -15.53
N ASP A 172 -9.62 -13.72 -16.35
CA ASP A 172 -10.67 -14.26 -17.23
C ASP A 172 -10.09 -15.15 -18.33
N ALA A 173 -8.86 -14.87 -18.76
CA ALA A 173 -8.09 -15.67 -19.71
C ALA A 173 -7.11 -16.66 -19.05
N LEU A 174 -7.26 -16.99 -17.76
CA LEU A 174 -6.24 -17.74 -17.01
C LEU A 174 -5.90 -19.10 -17.64
N GLY A 175 -6.90 -19.85 -18.11
CA GLY A 175 -6.70 -21.13 -18.78
C GLY A 175 -5.85 -21.01 -20.06
N PRO A 176 -6.28 -20.20 -21.04
CA PRO A 176 -5.49 -19.88 -22.23
C PRO A 176 -4.08 -19.33 -21.91
N LEU A 177 -3.97 -18.45 -20.92
CA LEU A 177 -2.72 -17.83 -20.50
C LEU A 177 -1.71 -18.88 -20.00
N VAL A 178 -2.14 -19.78 -19.12
CA VAL A 178 -1.29 -20.88 -18.64
C VAL A 178 -0.90 -21.82 -19.79
N ALA A 179 -1.81 -22.09 -20.73
CA ALA A 179 -1.54 -22.94 -21.88
C ALA A 179 -0.48 -22.34 -22.83
N GLU A 180 -0.57 -21.05 -23.14
CA GLU A 180 0.44 -20.35 -23.95
C GLU A 180 1.80 -20.30 -23.25
N LEU A 181 1.83 -20.14 -21.93
CA LEU A 181 3.06 -20.02 -21.14
C LEU A 181 3.70 -21.36 -20.77
N ALA A 182 2.99 -22.49 -20.83
CA ALA A 182 3.49 -23.78 -20.38
C ALA A 182 4.71 -24.30 -21.17
N GLY A 183 4.96 -23.78 -22.37
CA GLY A 183 6.02 -24.24 -23.28
C GLY A 183 7.05 -23.18 -23.70
N VAL A 184 6.97 -21.96 -23.17
CA VAL A 184 7.87 -20.86 -23.59
C VAL A 184 9.31 -21.12 -23.13
N ALA A 185 10.27 -20.88 -24.02
CA ALA A 185 11.68 -21.15 -23.76
C ALA A 185 12.41 -19.96 -23.13
N SER A 186 11.78 -18.77 -23.12
CA SER A 186 12.38 -17.55 -22.60
C SER A 186 11.35 -16.55 -22.07
N ARG A 187 11.82 -15.61 -21.25
CA ARG A 187 11.01 -14.49 -20.73
C ARG A 187 10.52 -13.56 -21.84
N ALA A 188 11.37 -13.26 -22.82
CA ALA A 188 10.99 -12.43 -23.96
C ALA A 188 9.84 -13.06 -24.76
N GLU A 189 9.94 -14.37 -25.02
CA GLU A 189 8.85 -15.12 -25.67
C GLU A 189 7.57 -15.12 -24.82
N ALA A 190 7.68 -15.31 -23.51
CA ALA A 190 6.55 -15.24 -22.60
C ALA A 190 5.84 -13.87 -22.66
N GLY A 191 6.61 -12.78 -22.70
CA GLY A 191 6.09 -11.42 -22.88
C GLY A 191 5.34 -11.26 -24.22
N GLU A 192 5.92 -11.74 -25.33
CA GLU A 192 5.27 -11.73 -26.64
C GLU A 192 3.95 -12.51 -26.66
N ARG A 193 3.90 -13.69 -26.02
CA ARG A 193 2.65 -14.49 -25.91
C ARG A 193 1.57 -13.76 -25.14
N ILE A 194 1.93 -13.12 -24.02
CA ILE A 194 0.98 -12.34 -23.20
C ILE A 194 0.44 -11.15 -24.00
N ARG A 195 1.32 -10.41 -24.68
CA ARG A 195 0.92 -9.27 -25.53
C ARG A 195 -0.08 -9.70 -26.60
N GLY A 196 0.18 -10.82 -27.27
CA GLY A 196 -0.71 -11.35 -28.30
C GLY A 196 -2.05 -11.83 -27.75
N LEU A 197 -2.05 -12.49 -26.59
CA LEU A 197 -3.27 -13.05 -25.99
C LEU A 197 -4.18 -11.97 -25.38
N LEU A 198 -3.61 -10.95 -24.74
CA LEU A 198 -4.35 -9.93 -24.00
C LEU A 198 -4.43 -8.58 -24.71
N GLU A 199 -3.80 -8.45 -25.89
CA GLU A 199 -3.71 -7.21 -26.66
C GLU A 199 -3.13 -6.03 -25.86
N VAL A 200 -2.09 -6.31 -25.07
CA VAL A 200 -1.41 -5.33 -24.20
C VAL A 200 -0.05 -4.91 -24.75
N ASP A 201 0.46 -3.77 -24.26
CA ASP A 201 1.83 -3.35 -24.53
C ASP A 201 2.88 -4.20 -23.77
N GLU A 202 4.14 -3.94 -24.07
CA GLU A 202 5.28 -4.67 -23.49
C GLU A 202 5.43 -4.46 -21.99
N GLU A 203 5.19 -3.24 -21.50
CA GLU A 203 5.32 -2.91 -20.09
C GLU A 203 4.30 -3.67 -19.25
N HIS A 204 3.03 -3.69 -19.69
CA HIS A 204 1.97 -4.42 -19.01
C HIS A 204 2.15 -5.94 -19.08
N ALA A 205 2.68 -6.46 -20.20
CA ALA A 205 3.00 -7.88 -20.31
C ALA A 205 4.11 -8.30 -19.35
N GLU A 206 5.18 -7.49 -19.24
CA GLU A 206 6.28 -7.72 -18.28
C GLU A 206 5.80 -7.63 -16.82
N LEU A 207 4.90 -6.70 -16.51
CA LEU A 207 4.28 -6.62 -15.19
C LEU A 207 3.44 -7.86 -14.87
N LEU A 208 2.70 -8.40 -15.84
CA LEU A 208 1.90 -9.61 -15.65
C LEU A 208 2.77 -10.86 -15.43
N LEU A 209 3.94 -10.95 -16.04
CA LEU A 209 4.91 -12.03 -15.77
C LEU A 209 5.36 -12.08 -14.29
N HIS A 210 5.26 -10.96 -13.59
CA HIS A 210 5.58 -10.85 -12.17
C HIS A 210 4.37 -11.04 -11.24
N ALA A 211 3.16 -11.18 -11.78
CA ALA A 211 1.96 -11.42 -10.98
C ALA A 211 1.95 -12.84 -10.39
N GLN A 212 1.41 -12.99 -9.18
CA GLN A 212 1.30 -14.32 -8.56
C GLN A 212 0.08 -15.05 -9.10
N LEU A 213 0.11 -16.38 -9.18
CA LEU A 213 -1.06 -17.14 -9.64
C LEU A 213 -2.30 -16.89 -8.76
N LEU A 214 -2.11 -16.71 -7.44
CA LEU A 214 -3.15 -16.36 -6.48
C LEU A 214 -3.87 -15.05 -6.84
N ASP A 215 -3.16 -14.11 -7.46
CA ASP A 215 -3.69 -12.80 -7.88
C ASP A 215 -4.66 -12.89 -9.07
N LEU A 216 -4.66 -14.03 -9.78
CA LEU A 216 -5.47 -14.29 -10.97
C LEU A 216 -6.59 -15.31 -10.74
N LEU A 217 -6.70 -15.86 -9.52
CA LEU A 217 -7.78 -16.79 -9.19
C LEU A 217 -9.15 -16.09 -9.16
N PRO A 218 -10.26 -16.81 -9.38
CA PRO A 218 -11.59 -16.19 -9.50
C PRO A 218 -11.98 -15.28 -8.34
N TYR A 219 -11.70 -15.66 -7.10
CA TYR A 219 -12.03 -14.85 -5.91
C TYR A 219 -11.21 -13.53 -5.88
N SER A 220 -9.93 -13.59 -6.21
CA SER A 220 -9.06 -12.40 -6.31
C SER A 220 -9.48 -11.50 -7.47
N ALA A 221 -9.93 -12.08 -8.59
CA ALA A 221 -10.42 -11.33 -9.75
C ALA A 221 -11.70 -10.56 -9.42
N GLU A 222 -12.63 -11.14 -8.65
CA GLU A 222 -13.82 -10.42 -8.17
C GLU A 222 -13.46 -9.25 -7.25
N ALA A 223 -12.52 -9.42 -6.33
CA ALA A 223 -12.01 -8.32 -5.51
C ALA A 223 -11.36 -7.23 -6.38
N THR A 224 -10.56 -7.62 -7.37
CA THR A 224 -9.90 -6.71 -8.32
C THR A 224 -10.92 -5.92 -9.14
N ARG A 225 -12.04 -6.52 -9.56
CA ARG A 225 -13.14 -5.80 -10.24
C ARG A 225 -13.74 -4.71 -9.37
N ARG A 226 -13.99 -4.97 -8.09
CA ARG A 226 -14.47 -3.95 -7.15
C ARG A 226 -13.46 -2.81 -7.00
N GLU A 227 -12.16 -3.13 -6.96
CA GLU A 227 -11.12 -2.10 -6.95
C GLU A 227 -11.08 -1.25 -8.23
N VAL A 228 -11.38 -1.83 -9.39
CA VAL A 228 -11.54 -1.06 -10.65
C VAL A 228 -12.67 -0.05 -10.51
N ASP A 229 -13.85 -0.49 -10.05
CA ASP A 229 -15.03 0.37 -9.91
C ASP A 229 -14.77 1.52 -8.93
N GLU A 230 -14.11 1.22 -7.81
CA GLU A 230 -13.75 2.21 -6.80
C GLU A 230 -12.72 3.22 -7.31
N ALA A 231 -11.71 2.76 -8.07
CA ALA A 231 -10.70 3.63 -8.67
C ALA A 231 -11.31 4.54 -9.75
N VAL A 232 -12.24 4.03 -10.56
CA VAL A 232 -13.00 4.82 -11.55
C VAL A 232 -13.81 5.92 -10.85
N LEU A 233 -14.54 5.56 -9.79
CA LEU A 233 -15.35 6.53 -9.04
C LEU A 233 -14.49 7.64 -8.43
N ARG A 234 -13.33 7.30 -7.85
CA ARG A 234 -12.39 8.30 -7.29
C ARG A 234 -11.80 9.20 -8.36
N ARG A 235 -11.44 8.65 -9.53
CA ARG A 235 -10.94 9.43 -10.65
C ARG A 235 -12.01 10.40 -11.17
N ASP A 236 -13.25 9.95 -11.31
CA ASP A 236 -14.33 10.75 -11.87
C ASP A 236 -14.74 11.89 -10.91
N ALA A 237 -14.58 11.68 -9.60
CA ALA A 237 -14.77 12.72 -8.59
C ALA A 237 -13.79 13.92 -8.69
N LEU A 238 -12.66 13.78 -9.40
CA LEU A 238 -11.68 14.87 -9.59
C LEU A 238 -12.12 15.92 -10.63
N GLY A 239 -13.26 15.74 -11.33
CA GLY A 239 -13.76 16.68 -12.35
C GLY A 239 -12.97 16.65 -13.68
N PRO A 240 -13.52 17.12 -14.81
CA PRO A 240 -12.87 17.02 -16.13
C PRO A 240 -11.51 17.71 -16.15
N GLU A 241 -10.58 17.24 -16.99
CA GLU A 241 -9.30 17.94 -17.18
C GLU A 241 -9.56 19.40 -17.59
N PRO A 242 -8.85 20.37 -16.99
CA PRO A 242 -8.90 21.74 -17.46
C PRO A 242 -8.44 21.74 -18.92
N ALA A 243 -9.25 22.31 -19.80
CA ALA A 243 -8.88 22.48 -21.20
C ALA A 243 -7.54 23.21 -21.27
N GLU A 244 -6.57 22.66 -22.00
CA GLU A 244 -5.32 23.35 -22.30
C GLU A 244 -5.66 24.70 -22.91
N ASP A 245 -5.34 25.77 -22.19
CA ASP A 245 -5.53 27.14 -22.64
C ASP A 245 -4.60 27.32 -23.86
N PRO A 246 -5.12 27.55 -25.07
CA PRO A 246 -4.26 27.78 -26.23
C PRO A 246 -3.50 29.08 -25.98
N GLY A 247 -2.22 28.94 -25.63
CA GLY A 247 -1.35 30.05 -25.29
C GLY A 247 -1.39 31.16 -26.35
N PRO A 248 -1.24 32.43 -25.94
CA PRO A 248 -1.37 33.56 -26.85
C PRO A 248 -0.30 33.48 -27.94
N SER A 249 -0.75 33.45 -29.20
CA SER A 249 0.09 33.64 -30.39
C SER A 249 0.56 35.08 -30.53
#